data_AF-A0AAE0DJH7-F1
#
_entry.id   AF-A0AAE0DJH7-F1
#
_cell.length_a   1.000
_cell.length_b   1.000
_cell.length_c   1.000
_cell.angle_alpha   90.00
_cell.angle_beta   90.00
_cell.angle_gamma   90.00
#
_symmetry.space_group_name_H-M   'P 1'
#
loop_
_entity.id
_entity.type
_entity.pdbx_description
1 polymer ?
#
loop_
_entity_poly.entity_id
_entity_poly.type
_entity_poly.pdbx_seq_one_letter_code
_entity_poly.pdbx_strand_id
1 'polypeptide(L)'
;MIALSTLQFKDAVGLLETSSLIVLSNCVQYATNIYRAGDLNLPIRIQNILDMSPQPEFVEVITWVNIPSFNLPFTHYTYTPPQNDGPESHYIGNLWPESGGDTPYSSQAAFPHNAWQPLITSFIAAWKAGGSTASMSPPGNQVMGALWYKTILQDESCPGAQPEAFSTGTDTLNWAIVLPAGSSGMQVRGTSNNNVLQTVNVYPGMSFGSFKDVHAGTQLLELLDSSGMVVMATGQGGCVATDCPDGIYNMNYQVLGLAQGGGGSSGCTNV
;
A
#
# COMPACT_ATOMS: atom_id res chain seq x y z
N MET A 1 -9.79 -18.95 52.99
CA MET A 1 -9.09 -19.26 51.72
C MET A 1 -10.17 -19.45 50.68
N ILE A 2 -10.58 -18.36 50.02
CA ILE A 2 -11.57 -18.36 48.95
C ILE A 2 -10.79 -17.90 47.72
N ALA A 3 -10.61 -18.82 46.77
CA ALA A 3 -9.99 -18.52 45.50
C ALA A 3 -10.92 -17.61 44.70
N LEU A 4 -10.50 -16.35 44.47
CA LEU A 4 -11.10 -15.53 43.43
C LEU A 4 -10.55 -16.02 42.09
N SER A 5 -11.46 -16.54 41.26
CA SER A 5 -11.21 -16.81 39.86
C SER A 5 -10.86 -15.51 39.15
N THR A 6 -9.68 -15.51 38.53
CA THR A 6 -9.17 -14.49 37.63
C THR A 6 -10.14 -14.31 36.46
N LEU A 7 -10.75 -13.12 36.33
CA LEU A 7 -11.30 -12.69 35.04
C LEU A 7 -10.11 -12.54 34.08
N GLN A 8 -9.95 -13.49 33.16
CA GLN A 8 -9.11 -13.28 31.99
C GLN A 8 -9.87 -12.37 31.02
N PHE A 9 -9.40 -11.13 30.87
CA PHE A 9 -9.71 -10.34 29.67
C PHE A 9 -9.13 -11.10 28.47
N LYS A 10 -9.95 -11.29 27.44
CA LYS A 10 -9.68 -12.17 26.30
C LYS A 10 -9.62 -11.32 25.03
N ASP A 11 -8.92 -10.20 25.12
CA ASP A 11 -9.03 -9.15 24.11
C ASP A 11 -7.83 -9.26 23.17
N ALA A 12 -8.00 -10.02 22.08
CA ALA A 12 -7.04 -10.01 20.98
C ALA A 12 -7.29 -8.76 20.13
N VAL A 13 -6.27 -7.89 20.00
CA VAL A 13 -6.29 -6.71 19.13
C VAL A 13 -5.46 -7.00 17.89
N GLY A 14 -6.04 -6.81 16.71
CA GLY A 14 -5.32 -6.89 15.44
C GLY A 14 -4.84 -5.51 14.98
N LEU A 15 -3.60 -5.40 14.48
CA LEU A 15 -3.04 -4.15 13.97
C LEU A 15 -2.70 -4.27 12.48
N LEU A 16 -3.38 -3.48 11.65
CA LEU A 16 -3.15 -3.39 10.22
C LEU A 16 -2.35 -2.13 9.88
N GLU A 17 -1.10 -2.32 9.45
CA GLU A 17 -0.19 -1.26 9.01
C GLU A 17 0.37 -1.62 7.63
N THR A 18 0.46 -0.64 6.73
CA THR A 18 1.01 -0.79 5.37
C THR A 18 2.52 -0.62 5.30
N SER A 19 3.15 -0.26 6.41
CA SER A 19 4.18 0.78 6.46
C SER A 19 5.43 0.53 5.62
N SER A 20 5.59 1.26 4.50
CA SER A 20 6.82 2.03 4.29
C SER A 20 6.74 3.24 5.19
N LEU A 21 7.59 3.32 6.20
CA LEU A 21 7.80 4.59 6.86
C LEU A 21 9.07 5.22 6.32
N ILE A 22 9.00 6.47 5.89
CA ILE A 22 10.16 7.35 5.93
C ILE A 22 9.85 8.32 7.04
N VAL A 23 10.67 8.41 8.09
CA VAL A 23 10.76 9.73 8.75
C VAL A 23 11.81 10.49 7.98
N LEU A 24 11.52 11.70 7.53
CA LEU A 24 12.51 12.57 6.92
C LEU A 24 13.07 13.54 7.96
N SER A 25 14.38 13.69 7.92
CA SER A 25 15.23 14.56 8.75
C SER A 25 14.90 16.06 8.72
N ASN A 26 13.84 16.47 8.01
CA ASN A 26 13.45 17.87 7.86
C ASN A 26 11.97 18.15 8.20
N CYS A 27 11.16 17.14 8.59
CA CYS A 27 9.85 17.45 9.14
C CYS A 27 10.05 17.97 10.58
N VAL A 28 9.68 19.24 10.81
CA VAL A 28 9.94 20.00 12.05
C VAL A 28 9.37 19.30 13.32
N GLN A 29 8.50 18.30 13.18
CA GLN A 29 7.90 17.56 14.30
C GLN A 29 8.71 16.36 14.81
N TYR A 30 9.52 15.69 13.99
CA TYR A 30 10.21 14.45 14.38
C TYR A 30 11.66 14.50 13.90
N ALA A 31 12.61 14.69 14.82
CA ALA A 31 14.04 14.74 14.53
C ALA A 31 14.65 13.35 14.22
N THR A 32 13.95 12.52 13.45
CA THR A 32 14.36 11.16 13.09
C THR A 32 14.38 10.98 11.57
N ASN A 33 15.30 10.14 11.09
CA ASN A 33 15.42 9.78 9.67
C ASN A 33 15.46 8.26 9.56
N ILE A 34 14.30 7.60 9.48
CA ILE A 34 14.19 6.14 9.63
C ILE A 34 13.40 5.57 8.47
N TYR A 35 13.90 4.50 7.87
CA TYR A 35 13.18 3.66 6.93
C TYR A 35 12.60 2.43 7.65
N ARG A 36 11.30 2.16 7.47
CA ARG A 36 10.67 0.89 7.88
C ARG A 36 10.30 0.10 6.63
N ALA A 37 10.82 -1.11 6.51
CA ALA A 37 10.53 -1.99 5.38
C ALA A 37 9.06 -2.43 5.39
N GLY A 38 8.31 -2.00 4.37
CA GLY A 38 6.89 -2.26 4.22
C GLY A 38 6.55 -3.45 3.36
N ASP A 39 7.26 -3.63 2.26
CA ASP A 39 7.15 -4.70 1.25
C ASP A 39 5.79 -5.43 1.28
N LEU A 40 5.72 -6.66 1.81
CA LEU A 40 4.48 -7.45 1.88
C LEU A 40 3.73 -7.36 3.22
N ASN A 41 4.06 -6.39 4.09
CA ASN A 41 3.46 -6.27 5.42
C ASN A 41 1.94 -6.11 5.37
N LEU A 42 1.39 -5.31 4.44
CA LEU A 42 -0.06 -5.15 4.32
C LEU A 42 -0.77 -6.50 4.09
N PRO A 43 -0.51 -7.25 2.99
CA PRO A 43 -1.21 -8.51 2.76
C PRO A 43 -0.86 -9.60 3.79
N ILE A 44 0.36 -9.62 4.34
CA ILE A 44 0.73 -10.56 5.40
C ILE A 44 -0.05 -10.28 6.69
N ARG A 45 -0.21 -9.01 7.07
CA ARG A 45 -1.01 -8.64 8.26
C ARG A 45 -2.49 -8.92 8.06
N ILE A 46 -3.03 -8.67 6.86
CA ILE A 46 -4.40 -9.10 6.49
C ILE A 46 -4.56 -10.59 6.73
N GLN A 47 -3.64 -11.41 6.20
CA GLN A 47 -3.67 -12.86 6.37
C GLN A 47 -3.60 -13.25 7.85
N ASN A 48 -2.60 -12.74 8.57
CA ASN A 48 -2.40 -13.06 9.98
C ASN A 48 -3.62 -12.72 10.83
N ILE A 49 -4.25 -11.55 10.61
CA ILE A 49 -5.46 -11.13 11.36
C ILE A 49 -6.64 -12.04 11.08
N LEU A 50 -6.87 -12.42 9.82
CA LEU A 50 -7.97 -13.32 9.45
C LEU A 50 -7.74 -14.76 9.95
N ASP A 51 -6.47 -15.17 10.09
CA ASP A 51 -6.09 -16.51 10.57
C ASP A 51 -6.03 -16.61 12.11
N MET A 52 -6.21 -15.50 12.86
CA MET A 52 -6.30 -15.53 14.32
C MET A 52 -7.51 -16.35 14.80
N SER A 53 -7.32 -17.12 15.87
CA SER A 53 -8.38 -17.92 16.51
C SER A 53 -8.35 -17.76 18.03
N PRO A 54 -9.33 -17.06 18.64
CA PRO A 54 -10.45 -16.38 17.98
C PRO A 54 -9.96 -15.20 17.12
N GLN A 55 -10.73 -14.85 16.09
CA GLN A 55 -10.48 -13.59 15.37
C GLN A 55 -10.61 -12.41 16.34
N PRO A 56 -9.80 -11.35 16.17
CA PRO A 56 -9.82 -10.21 17.08
C PRO A 56 -11.15 -9.48 17.00
N GLU A 57 -11.60 -8.96 18.14
CA GLU A 57 -12.85 -8.17 18.24
C GLU A 57 -12.69 -6.77 17.63
N PHE A 58 -11.45 -6.26 17.63
CA PHE A 58 -11.09 -4.96 17.07
C PHE A 58 -9.85 -5.08 16.19
N VAL A 59 -9.91 -4.37 15.06
CA VAL A 59 -8.76 -4.17 14.18
C VAL A 59 -8.56 -2.68 13.97
N GLU A 60 -7.36 -2.21 14.25
CA GLU A 60 -6.95 -0.83 13.98
C GLU A 60 -6.21 -0.76 12.65
N VAL A 61 -6.51 0.27 11.84
CA VAL A 61 -5.82 0.55 10.58
C VAL A 61 -5.08 1.87 10.71
N ILE A 62 -3.75 1.83 10.66
CA ILE A 62 -2.87 2.99 10.83
C ILE A 62 -2.16 3.31 9.48
N THR A 63 -2.23 4.52 8.90
CA THR A 63 -3.11 5.67 9.22
C THR A 63 -4.25 5.83 8.22
N TRP A 64 -5.47 5.99 8.75
CA TRP A 64 -6.66 6.30 7.97
C TRP A 64 -7.17 7.69 8.34
N VAL A 65 -7.05 8.66 7.43
CA VAL A 65 -7.76 9.94 7.53
C VAL A 65 -8.61 10.16 6.29
N ASN A 66 -9.91 9.93 6.44
CA ASN A 66 -10.92 10.44 5.52
C ASN A 66 -11.91 11.25 6.36
N ILE A 67 -11.71 12.57 6.44
CA ILE A 67 -12.75 13.46 6.93
C ILE A 67 -13.40 14.08 5.69
N PRO A 68 -14.66 13.71 5.36
CA PRO A 68 -15.41 14.45 4.37
C PRO A 68 -15.51 15.89 4.86
N SER A 69 -15.24 16.86 3.98
CA SER A 69 -15.42 18.28 4.27
C SER A 69 -16.88 18.53 4.65
N PHE A 70 -17.18 18.58 5.94
CA PHE A 70 -18.51 18.97 6.42
C PHE A 70 -18.59 20.50 6.35
N ASN A 71 -19.38 20.99 5.41
CA ASN A 71 -19.68 22.42 5.29
C ASN A 71 -20.68 22.79 6.39
N LEU A 72 -20.21 23.03 7.61
CA LEU A 72 -21.05 23.56 8.68
C LEU A 72 -21.15 25.09 8.53
N PRO A 73 -22.37 25.66 8.39
CA PRO A 73 -22.55 27.08 8.08
C PRO A 73 -22.25 28.04 9.25
N PHE A 74 -21.68 27.57 10.35
CA PHE A 74 -21.40 28.40 11.52
C PHE A 74 -20.18 27.88 12.27
N THR A 75 -19.00 28.47 12.02
CA THR A 75 -18.02 28.85 13.06
C THR A 75 -16.92 29.71 12.46
N HIS A 76 -16.55 30.75 13.19
CA HIS A 76 -15.41 31.65 12.96
C HIS A 76 -14.08 30.99 13.40
N TYR A 77 -13.96 29.67 13.22
CA TYR A 77 -12.77 28.87 13.54
C TYR A 77 -12.27 28.27 12.24
N THR A 78 -11.08 28.68 11.79
CA THR A 78 -10.34 27.96 10.74
C THR A 78 -10.10 26.53 11.23
N TYR A 79 -10.84 25.59 10.65
CA TYR A 79 -10.59 24.18 10.83
C TYR A 79 -9.28 23.84 10.10
N THR A 80 -8.23 23.55 10.87
CA THR A 80 -7.05 22.88 10.31
C THR A 80 -7.47 21.43 10.07
N PRO A 81 -7.48 20.93 8.82
CA PRO A 81 -7.80 19.53 8.57
C PRO A 81 -6.82 18.64 9.35
N PRO A 82 -7.26 17.46 9.81
CA PRO A 82 -6.37 16.49 10.43
C PRO A 82 -5.20 16.18 9.50
N GLN A 83 -4.01 16.20 10.07
CA GLN A 83 -2.76 15.83 9.40
C GLN A 83 -2.84 14.33 9.10
N ASN A 84 -2.65 13.94 7.85
CA ASN A 84 -2.61 12.53 7.45
C ASN A 84 -1.18 12.10 7.21
N ASP A 85 -0.37 12.19 8.25
CA ASP A 85 0.96 11.60 8.40
C ASP A 85 1.74 11.37 7.09
N GLY A 86 1.79 12.41 6.26
CA GLY A 86 2.29 12.34 4.90
C GLY A 86 3.78 12.03 4.87
N PRO A 87 4.57 12.73 5.69
CA PRO A 87 5.98 12.41 5.89
C PRO A 87 6.18 10.93 6.26
N GLU A 88 5.40 10.38 7.20
CA GLU A 88 5.51 8.98 7.65
C GLU A 88 5.07 7.94 6.62
N SER A 89 4.49 8.32 5.47
CA SER A 89 4.34 7.43 4.30
C SER A 89 3.48 6.16 4.48
N HIS A 90 2.76 6.00 5.59
CA HIS A 90 1.81 4.89 5.82
C HIS A 90 0.34 5.31 5.72
N TYR A 91 0.07 6.47 5.13
CA TYR A 91 -1.28 6.92 4.84
C TYR A 91 -1.94 6.01 3.79
N ILE A 92 -3.24 5.78 3.97
CA ILE A 92 -4.06 5.03 2.99
C ILE A 92 -5.21 5.91 2.47
N GLY A 93 -5.55 6.96 3.22
CA GLY A 93 -6.52 8.00 2.86
C GLY A 93 -5.88 9.17 2.09
N ASN A 94 -6.67 10.22 1.87
CA ASN A 94 -6.19 11.43 1.21
C ASN A 94 -5.15 12.14 2.05
N LEU A 95 -4.05 12.57 1.44
CA LEU A 95 -3.14 13.53 2.05
C LEU A 95 -3.75 14.93 2.06
N TRP A 96 -3.65 15.61 3.19
CA TRP A 96 -4.09 16.99 3.37
C TRP A 96 -2.88 17.88 3.54
N PRO A 97 -2.93 19.14 3.03
CA PRO A 97 -1.82 20.05 3.20
C PRO A 97 -1.43 20.25 4.66
N GLU A 98 -0.17 19.96 5.00
CA GLU A 98 0.32 20.12 6.37
C GLU A 98 0.65 21.59 6.67
N SER A 99 0.45 22.00 7.94
CA SER A 99 0.77 23.36 8.42
C SER A 99 2.29 23.56 8.53
N GLY A 100 2.92 23.67 7.37
CA GLY A 100 4.38 23.68 7.17
C GLY A 100 4.75 23.72 5.68
N GLY A 101 3.79 23.45 4.80
CA GLY A 101 3.97 23.35 3.35
C GLY A 101 4.10 21.90 2.92
N ASP A 102 3.35 21.52 1.89
CA ASP A 102 3.50 20.21 1.27
C ASP A 102 4.88 20.12 0.65
N THR A 103 5.60 19.09 1.05
CA THR A 103 6.84 18.72 0.39
C THR A 103 6.50 17.78 -0.77
N PRO A 104 7.13 17.94 -1.95
CA PRO A 104 6.71 17.26 -3.18
C PRO A 104 6.74 15.72 -3.08
N TYR A 105 7.61 15.20 -2.20
CA TYR A 105 7.83 13.78 -1.94
C TYR A 105 6.74 13.08 -1.10
N SER A 106 5.76 13.82 -0.56
CA SER A 106 4.61 13.28 0.18
C SER A 106 3.34 14.06 -0.18
N SER A 107 2.95 14.02 -1.45
CA SER A 107 1.73 14.67 -1.94
C SER A 107 0.76 13.66 -2.55
N GLN A 108 -0.53 13.93 -2.43
CA GLN A 108 -1.58 13.09 -3.02
C GLN A 108 -1.45 12.96 -4.54
N ALA A 109 -0.88 13.99 -5.20
CA ALA A 109 -0.70 14.02 -6.64
C ALA A 109 0.48 13.16 -7.11
N ALA A 110 1.58 13.14 -6.36
CA ALA A 110 2.79 12.41 -6.74
C ALA A 110 2.80 10.97 -6.19
N PHE A 111 2.31 10.75 -4.97
CA PHE A 111 2.34 9.46 -4.27
C PHE A 111 0.94 9.05 -3.79
N PRO A 112 -0.03 8.78 -4.68
CA PRO A 112 -1.35 8.36 -4.24
C PRO A 112 -1.32 6.94 -3.64
N HIS A 113 -1.69 6.78 -2.36
CA HIS A 113 -1.80 5.45 -1.69
C HIS A 113 -3.23 4.86 -1.69
N ASN A 114 -4.16 5.50 -2.41
CA ASN A 114 -5.57 5.13 -2.43
C ASN A 114 -5.84 3.73 -3.02
N ALA A 115 -4.92 3.19 -3.82
CA ALA A 115 -5.05 1.86 -4.41
C ALA A 115 -5.02 0.72 -3.38
N TRP A 116 -4.59 0.96 -2.14
CA TRP A 116 -4.76 -0.01 -1.05
C TRP A 116 -6.17 -0.02 -0.44
N GLN A 117 -6.98 1.04 -0.62
CA GLN A 117 -8.31 1.13 -0.01
C GLN A 117 -9.27 0.00 -0.43
N PRO A 118 -9.32 -0.44 -1.71
CA PRO A 118 -10.13 -1.59 -2.10
C PRO A 118 -9.71 -2.89 -1.39
N LEU A 119 -8.40 -3.14 -1.25
CA LEU A 119 -7.88 -4.31 -0.52
C LEU A 119 -8.36 -4.32 0.94
N ILE A 120 -8.27 -3.18 1.62
CA ILE A 120 -8.73 -3.01 3.00
C ILE A 120 -10.25 -3.16 3.10
N THR A 121 -11.00 -2.66 2.12
CA THR A 121 -12.46 -2.81 2.08
C THR A 121 -12.86 -4.29 2.03
N SER A 122 -12.19 -5.10 1.22
CA SER A 122 -12.45 -6.54 1.15
C SER A 122 -12.01 -7.28 2.40
N PHE A 123 -10.87 -6.89 3.00
CA PHE A 123 -10.45 -7.41 4.28
C PHE A 123 -11.50 -7.15 5.37
N ILE A 124 -12.02 -5.92 5.48
CA ILE A 124 -13.06 -5.54 6.45
C ILE A 124 -14.31 -6.40 6.25
N ALA A 125 -14.71 -6.66 5.00
CA ALA A 125 -15.86 -7.51 4.70
C ALA A 125 -15.64 -8.97 5.14
N ALA A 126 -14.46 -9.55 4.84
CA ALA A 126 -14.11 -10.90 5.25
C ALA A 126 -14.01 -11.04 6.77
N TRP A 127 -13.33 -10.11 7.45
CA TRP A 127 -13.19 -10.09 8.91
C TRP A 127 -14.55 -10.00 9.62
N LYS A 128 -15.43 -9.08 9.19
CA LYS A 128 -16.80 -8.97 9.75
C LYS A 128 -17.64 -10.23 9.55
N ALA A 129 -17.34 -11.02 8.53
CA ALA A 129 -18.03 -12.27 8.24
C ALA A 129 -17.39 -13.49 8.95
N GLY A 130 -16.33 -13.31 9.74
CA GLY A 130 -15.59 -14.42 10.33
C GLY A 130 -14.81 -15.26 9.31
N GLY A 131 -14.48 -14.67 8.16
CA GLY A 131 -13.90 -15.35 7.02
C GLY A 131 -12.37 -15.37 7.01
N SER A 132 -11.78 -15.95 5.96
CA SER A 132 -10.33 -15.98 5.71
C SER A 132 -9.94 -15.21 4.44
N THR A 133 -8.65 -15.19 4.11
CA THR A 133 -8.16 -14.61 2.85
C THR A 133 -8.80 -15.25 1.61
N ALA A 134 -9.18 -16.54 1.68
CA ALA A 134 -9.91 -17.22 0.61
C ALA A 134 -11.35 -16.72 0.43
N SER A 135 -11.92 -16.07 1.46
CA SER A 135 -13.27 -15.50 1.44
C SER A 135 -13.31 -14.01 1.06
N MET A 136 -12.14 -13.36 0.97
CA MET A 136 -12.04 -12.00 0.49
C MET A 136 -12.60 -11.92 -0.94
N SER A 137 -13.47 -10.95 -1.17
CA SER A 137 -14.04 -10.68 -2.49
C SER A 137 -13.96 -9.19 -2.81
N PRO A 138 -13.86 -8.81 -4.09
CA PRO A 138 -13.88 -7.40 -4.45
C PRO A 138 -15.19 -6.72 -4.05
N PRO A 139 -15.19 -5.39 -3.78
CA PRO A 139 -16.41 -4.61 -3.71
C PRO A 139 -17.13 -4.66 -5.08
N GLY A 140 -18.17 -5.47 -5.19
CA GLY A 140 -18.86 -5.73 -6.46
C GLY A 140 -18.23 -6.87 -7.27
N ASN A 141 -18.35 -6.81 -8.60
CA ASN A 141 -17.94 -7.92 -9.50
C ASN A 141 -16.63 -7.66 -10.27
N GLN A 142 -15.94 -6.54 -10.02
CA GLN A 142 -14.69 -6.23 -10.71
C GLN A 142 -13.49 -6.72 -9.89
N VAL A 143 -12.51 -7.33 -10.55
CA VAL A 143 -11.23 -7.65 -9.92
C VAL A 143 -10.58 -6.37 -9.41
N MET A 144 -9.95 -6.46 -8.24
CA MET A 144 -9.17 -5.36 -7.69
C MET A 144 -7.80 -5.85 -7.25
N GLY A 145 -6.84 -4.94 -7.24
CA GLY A 145 -5.49 -5.20 -6.78
C GLY A 145 -4.64 -3.96 -6.86
N ALA A 146 -3.47 -4.04 -6.24
CA ALA A 146 -2.49 -2.97 -6.24
C ALA A 146 -1.09 -3.53 -6.51
N LEU A 147 -0.27 -2.71 -7.16
CA LEU A 147 1.18 -2.83 -7.25
C LEU A 147 1.79 -1.71 -6.41
N TRP A 148 2.86 -1.98 -5.68
CA TRP A 148 3.65 -0.94 -5.04
C TRP A 148 5.15 -1.21 -5.05
N TYR A 149 5.92 -0.12 -5.16
CA TYR A 149 7.37 -0.14 -5.34
C TYR A 149 8.01 1.21 -4.99
N LYS A 150 9.30 1.21 -4.65
CA LYS A 150 10.08 2.44 -4.42
C LYS A 150 10.49 3.07 -5.73
N THR A 151 10.60 4.39 -5.79
CA THR A 151 11.06 5.13 -6.99
C THR A 151 12.57 5.26 -7.11
N ILE A 152 13.33 4.80 -6.12
CA ILE A 152 14.80 4.70 -6.16
C ILE A 152 15.26 3.28 -5.83
N LEU A 153 16.36 2.84 -6.43
CA LEU A 153 16.99 1.55 -6.15
C LEU A 153 17.80 1.60 -4.84
N GLN A 154 18.08 0.44 -4.24
CA GLN A 154 18.82 0.36 -2.97
C GLN A 154 20.32 0.66 -3.09
N ASP A 155 20.85 0.67 -4.31
CA ASP A 155 22.24 1.05 -4.59
C ASP A 155 22.40 2.53 -4.97
N GLU A 156 21.31 3.30 -4.96
CA GLU A 156 21.35 4.73 -5.27
C GLU A 156 22.02 5.58 -4.19
N SER A 157 22.63 6.68 -4.61
CA SER A 157 23.24 7.67 -3.74
C SER A 157 22.57 9.03 -3.89
N CYS A 158 21.76 9.39 -2.88
CA CYS A 158 21.04 10.66 -2.85
C CYS A 158 21.78 11.72 -2.03
N PRO A 159 21.52 13.01 -2.29
CA PRO A 159 21.91 14.08 -1.36
C PRO A 159 21.30 13.89 0.02
N GLY A 160 22.06 14.26 1.07
CA GLY A 160 21.61 14.19 2.46
C GLY A 160 22.00 12.90 3.18
N ALA A 161 21.50 12.75 4.41
CA ALA A 161 21.76 11.56 5.21
C ALA A 161 20.84 10.42 4.77
N GLN A 162 21.42 9.24 4.56
CA GLN A 162 20.67 8.01 4.34
C GLN A 162 19.80 7.71 5.58
N PRO A 163 18.54 7.27 5.40
CA PRO A 163 17.70 6.86 6.51
C PRO A 163 18.32 5.70 7.30
N GLU A 164 18.13 5.71 8.61
CA GLU A 164 18.37 4.56 9.46
C GLU A 164 17.60 3.35 8.90
N ALA A 165 18.24 2.19 8.90
CA ALA A 165 17.71 0.95 8.34
C ALA A 165 17.41 0.96 6.83
N PHE A 166 17.86 1.95 6.04
CA PHE A 166 17.74 1.95 4.57
C PHE A 166 18.22 0.63 3.92
N SER A 167 19.31 0.05 4.44
CA SER A 167 19.85 -1.25 3.98
C SER A 167 18.91 -2.44 4.15
N THR A 168 17.81 -2.30 4.88
CA THR A 168 16.79 -3.34 5.04
C THR A 168 15.77 -3.37 3.92
N GLY A 169 15.70 -2.32 3.09
CA GLY A 169 14.73 -2.31 2.02
C GLY A 169 15.17 -3.18 0.85
N THR A 170 14.21 -3.45 -0.03
CA THR A 170 14.42 -4.32 -1.18
C THR A 170 13.94 -3.65 -2.45
N ASP A 171 14.56 -3.99 -3.58
CA ASP A 171 14.10 -3.56 -4.89
C ASP A 171 13.14 -4.63 -5.43
N THR A 172 11.88 -4.45 -5.09
CA THR A 172 10.80 -5.39 -5.39
C THR A 172 9.55 -4.69 -5.91
N LEU A 173 8.84 -5.38 -6.81
CA LEU A 173 7.48 -5.04 -7.21
C LEU A 173 6.53 -5.86 -6.34
N ASN A 174 5.96 -5.24 -5.33
CA ASN A 174 5.06 -5.89 -4.38
C ASN A 174 3.62 -5.77 -4.87
N TRP A 175 2.83 -6.84 -4.77
CA TRP A 175 1.46 -6.83 -5.27
C TRP A 175 0.51 -7.65 -4.41
N ALA A 176 -0.76 -7.27 -4.47
CA ALA A 176 -1.87 -8.05 -3.95
C ALA A 176 -3.09 -7.89 -4.87
N ILE A 177 -3.79 -8.98 -5.11
CA ILE A 177 -4.99 -9.03 -5.94
C ILE A 177 -6.07 -9.83 -5.23
N VAL A 178 -7.32 -9.40 -5.37
CA VAL A 178 -8.48 -10.13 -4.88
C VAL A 178 -9.36 -10.52 -6.06
N LEU A 179 -9.58 -11.81 -6.22
CA LEU A 179 -10.42 -12.36 -7.28
C LEU A 179 -11.79 -12.78 -6.74
N PRO A 180 -12.88 -12.55 -7.50
CA PRO A 180 -14.20 -13.02 -7.11
C PRO A 180 -14.26 -14.54 -7.07
N ALA A 181 -15.19 -15.07 -6.27
CA ALA A 181 -15.49 -16.50 -6.25
C ALA A 181 -15.82 -17.01 -7.66
N GLY A 182 -15.31 -18.19 -8.01
CA GLY A 182 -15.49 -18.79 -9.34
C GLY A 182 -14.47 -18.36 -10.40
N SER A 183 -13.58 -17.40 -10.10
CA SER A 183 -12.42 -17.11 -10.97
C SER A 183 -11.54 -18.36 -11.14
N SER A 184 -11.06 -18.62 -12.34
CA SER A 184 -10.21 -19.79 -12.62
C SER A 184 -9.20 -19.52 -13.74
N GLY A 185 -8.03 -20.15 -13.63
CA GLY A 185 -6.97 -20.07 -14.63
C GLY A 185 -6.35 -18.67 -14.82
N MET A 186 -6.53 -17.76 -13.87
CA MET A 186 -6.01 -16.40 -13.97
C MET A 186 -4.56 -16.31 -13.49
N GLN A 187 -3.81 -15.38 -14.05
CA GLN A 187 -2.39 -15.16 -13.74
C GLN A 187 -2.10 -13.68 -13.57
N VAL A 188 -1.15 -13.33 -12.71
CA VAL A 188 -0.55 -12.00 -12.68
C VAL A 188 0.82 -12.03 -13.34
N ARG A 189 1.17 -10.97 -14.06
CA ARG A 189 2.48 -10.78 -14.68
C ARG A 189 3.09 -9.46 -14.21
N GLY A 190 4.32 -9.54 -13.71
CA GLY A 190 5.13 -8.39 -13.35
C GLY A 190 6.11 -8.06 -14.45
N THR A 191 6.20 -6.78 -14.80
CA THR A 191 7.12 -6.25 -15.81
C THR A 191 7.87 -5.06 -15.24
N SER A 192 9.19 -5.07 -15.38
CA SER A 192 10.08 -3.96 -15.00
C SER A 192 10.89 -3.49 -16.20
N ASN A 193 10.73 -2.21 -16.54
CA ASN A 193 11.34 -1.56 -17.70
C ASN A 193 11.24 -2.40 -18.99
N ASN A 194 10.01 -2.79 -19.35
CA ASN A 194 9.69 -3.64 -20.50
C ASN A 194 10.21 -5.08 -20.45
N ASN A 195 10.86 -5.51 -19.37
CA ASN A 195 11.25 -6.90 -19.15
C ASN A 195 10.23 -7.61 -18.27
N VAL A 196 9.64 -8.68 -18.79
CA VAL A 196 8.78 -9.55 -17.98
C VAL A 196 9.64 -10.26 -16.94
N LEU A 197 9.35 -10.02 -15.66
CA LEU A 197 10.06 -10.61 -14.54
C LEU A 197 9.55 -12.04 -14.27
N GLN A 198 8.23 -12.15 -14.08
CA GLN A 198 7.59 -13.42 -13.74
C GLN A 198 6.09 -13.37 -14.08
N THR A 199 5.50 -14.54 -14.33
CA THR A 199 4.05 -14.76 -14.38
C THR A 199 3.68 -15.80 -13.33
N VAL A 200 2.64 -15.53 -12.53
CA VAL A 200 2.25 -16.32 -11.35
C VAL A 200 0.75 -16.59 -11.37
N ASN A 201 0.34 -17.82 -11.08
CA ASN A 201 -1.08 -18.18 -10.93
C ASN A 201 -1.69 -17.49 -9.71
N VAL A 202 -2.93 -17.03 -9.86
CA VAL A 202 -3.72 -16.42 -8.78
C VAL A 202 -5.09 -17.09 -8.68
N TYR A 203 -5.68 -17.04 -7.49
CA TYR A 203 -6.86 -17.83 -7.13
C TYR A 203 -7.96 -16.94 -6.53
N PRO A 204 -9.23 -17.40 -6.51
CA PRO A 204 -10.30 -16.74 -5.75
C PRO A 204 -9.88 -16.42 -4.32
N GLY A 205 -10.31 -15.28 -3.81
CA GLY A 205 -9.75 -14.72 -2.57
C GLY A 205 -8.58 -13.78 -2.85
N MET A 206 -7.81 -13.48 -1.80
CA MET A 206 -6.58 -12.68 -1.92
C MET A 206 -5.38 -13.57 -2.29
N SER A 207 -4.68 -13.17 -3.36
CA SER A 207 -3.33 -13.64 -3.69
C SER A 207 -2.36 -12.46 -3.61
N PHE A 208 -1.13 -12.67 -3.16
CA PHE A 208 -0.12 -11.61 -3.07
C PHE A 208 1.29 -12.18 -3.26
N GLY A 209 2.24 -11.32 -3.55
CA GLY A 209 3.63 -11.70 -3.73
C GLY A 209 4.50 -10.53 -4.15
N SER A 210 5.77 -10.84 -4.45
CA SER A 210 6.73 -9.85 -4.94
C SER A 210 7.50 -10.39 -6.13
N PHE A 211 7.81 -9.50 -7.08
CA PHE A 211 8.78 -9.76 -8.15
C PHE A 211 10.10 -9.09 -7.79
N LYS A 212 11.20 -9.80 -8.05
CA LYS A 212 12.58 -9.32 -7.86
C LYS A 212 13.15 -8.83 -9.19
N ASP A 213 14.40 -8.36 -9.16
CA ASP A 213 15.12 -7.87 -10.33
C ASP A 213 14.46 -6.63 -10.95
N VAL A 214 14.10 -5.68 -10.08
CA VAL A 214 13.55 -4.38 -10.51
C VAL A 214 14.65 -3.55 -11.16
N HIS A 215 14.31 -2.95 -12.30
CA HIS A 215 15.17 -2.05 -13.05
C HIS A 215 14.57 -0.65 -13.11
N ALA A 216 15.44 0.35 -13.25
CA ALA A 216 15.02 1.72 -13.52
C ALA A 216 14.13 1.81 -14.76
N GLY A 217 13.09 2.64 -14.69
CA GLY A 217 12.06 2.83 -15.70
C GLY A 217 10.67 2.45 -15.21
N THR A 218 9.83 2.02 -16.15
CA THR A 218 8.40 1.74 -15.95
C THR A 218 8.17 0.44 -15.16
N GLN A 219 7.22 0.45 -14.24
CA GLN A 219 6.78 -0.75 -13.52
C GLN A 219 5.33 -1.05 -13.84
N LEU A 220 5.01 -2.33 -14.04
CA LEU A 220 3.69 -2.74 -14.50
C LEU A 220 3.28 -4.07 -13.89
N LEU A 221 2.03 -4.13 -13.42
CA LEU A 221 1.35 -5.36 -13.03
C LEU A 221 0.16 -5.58 -13.97
N GLU A 222 0.08 -6.76 -14.56
CA GLU A 222 -1.02 -7.16 -15.44
C GLU A 222 -1.73 -8.37 -14.85
N LEU A 223 -3.05 -8.42 -15.01
CA LEU A 223 -3.87 -9.59 -14.78
C LEU A 223 -4.26 -10.20 -16.13
N LEU A 224 -3.95 -11.47 -16.28
CA LEU A 224 -4.24 -12.28 -17.45
C LEU A 224 -5.38 -13.25 -17.14
N ASP A 225 -6.29 -13.42 -18.10
CA ASP A 225 -7.29 -14.48 -18.06
C ASP A 225 -6.70 -15.83 -18.47
N SER A 226 -7.55 -16.87 -18.49
CA SER A 226 -7.15 -18.24 -18.85
C SER A 226 -6.70 -18.41 -20.31
N SER A 227 -6.98 -17.44 -21.18
CA SER A 227 -6.49 -17.41 -22.55
C SER A 227 -5.15 -16.68 -22.71
N GLY A 228 -4.64 -16.10 -21.62
CA GLY A 228 -3.43 -15.28 -21.61
C GLY A 228 -3.68 -13.83 -22.05
N MET A 229 -4.94 -13.40 -22.16
CA MET A 229 -5.29 -12.03 -22.51
C MET A 229 -5.25 -11.13 -21.27
N VAL A 230 -4.68 -9.94 -21.42
CA VAL A 230 -4.65 -8.94 -20.35
C VAL A 230 -6.06 -8.37 -20.16
N VAL A 231 -6.64 -8.61 -18.99
CA VAL A 231 -7.99 -8.14 -18.63
C VAL A 231 -7.95 -6.92 -17.71
N MET A 232 -6.89 -6.78 -16.91
CA MET A 232 -6.63 -5.61 -16.07
C MET A 232 -5.13 -5.31 -16.08
N ALA A 233 -4.75 -4.04 -15.90
CA ALA A 233 -3.36 -3.67 -15.65
C ALA A 233 -3.29 -2.43 -14.77
N THR A 234 -2.15 -2.20 -14.13
CA THR A 234 -1.92 -0.96 -13.41
C THR A 234 -1.77 0.23 -14.36
N GLY A 235 -2.15 1.42 -13.90
CA GLY A 235 -1.91 2.66 -14.62
C GLY A 235 -0.44 3.08 -14.64
N GLN A 236 -0.18 4.29 -15.15
CA GLN A 236 1.15 4.91 -15.11
C GLN A 236 1.44 5.42 -13.69
N GLY A 237 2.60 5.08 -13.15
CA GLY A 237 3.13 5.62 -11.90
C GLY A 237 4.45 6.35 -12.10
N GLY A 238 5.07 6.74 -10.99
CA GLY A 238 6.42 7.28 -10.98
C GLY A 238 7.45 6.30 -11.54
N CYS A 239 8.42 6.78 -12.31
CA CYS A 239 9.53 5.95 -12.79
C CYS A 239 10.40 5.51 -11.60
N VAL A 240 10.94 4.29 -11.67
CA VAL A 240 12.12 3.96 -10.87
C VAL A 240 13.30 4.66 -11.51
N ALA A 241 13.97 5.54 -10.77
CA ALA A 241 15.07 6.37 -11.23
C ALA A 241 16.42 5.73 -10.93
N THR A 242 17.44 6.09 -11.72
CA THR A 242 18.86 5.82 -11.42
C THR A 242 19.55 7.03 -10.76
N ASP A 243 18.74 7.87 -10.15
CA ASP A 243 19.12 9.07 -9.41
C ASP A 243 18.03 9.35 -8.37
N CYS A 244 18.12 10.50 -7.69
CA CYS A 244 17.19 10.88 -6.64
C CYS A 244 16.46 12.15 -7.05
N PRO A 245 15.35 12.02 -7.81
CA PRO A 245 14.69 13.18 -8.41
C PRO A 245 14.06 14.12 -7.37
N ASP A 246 13.67 13.59 -6.21
CA ASP A 246 13.23 14.36 -5.05
C ASP A 246 14.39 15.07 -4.31
N GLY A 247 15.64 14.84 -4.72
CA GLY A 247 16.84 15.37 -4.06
C GLY A 247 17.14 14.75 -2.68
N ILE A 248 16.44 13.67 -2.32
CA ILE A 248 16.53 12.97 -1.04
C ILE A 248 16.38 11.45 -1.26
N TYR A 249 16.67 10.65 -0.23
CA TYR A 249 16.32 9.23 -0.17
C TYR A 249 14.80 9.05 0.03
N ASN A 250 14.02 9.30 -1.02
CA ASN A 250 12.57 9.09 -0.98
C ASN A 250 12.24 7.59 -1.13
N MET A 251 11.94 6.94 0.00
CA MET A 251 11.54 5.53 0.04
C MET A 251 10.02 5.33 -0.02
N ASN A 252 9.27 6.34 -0.48
CA ASN A 252 7.81 6.30 -0.42
C ASN A 252 7.34 5.42 -1.56
N TYR A 253 6.30 4.63 -1.31
CA TYR A 253 5.84 3.73 -2.34
C TYR A 253 5.00 4.49 -3.38
N GLN A 254 5.28 4.23 -4.64
CA GLN A 254 4.25 4.38 -5.67
C GLN A 254 3.25 3.26 -5.47
N VAL A 255 1.95 3.56 -5.40
CA VAL A 255 0.89 2.55 -5.23
C VAL A 255 -0.11 2.69 -6.37
N LEU A 256 -0.14 1.69 -7.24
CA LEU A 256 -0.92 1.71 -8.48
C LEU A 256 -2.04 0.68 -8.43
N GLY A 257 -3.28 1.11 -8.64
CA GLY A 257 -4.44 0.23 -8.71
C GLY A 257 -4.60 -0.41 -10.08
N LEU A 258 -5.20 -1.61 -10.12
CA LEU A 258 -5.62 -2.26 -11.36
C LEU A 258 -6.81 -1.53 -12.00
N ALA A 259 -6.72 -1.28 -13.30
CA ALA A 259 -7.79 -0.72 -14.13
C ALA A 259 -8.02 -1.58 -15.38
N GLN A 260 -9.28 -1.64 -15.81
CA GLN A 260 -9.66 -2.37 -17.02
C GLN A 260 -9.06 -1.69 -18.26
N GLY A 261 -8.48 -2.47 -19.17
CA GLY A 261 -7.90 -1.95 -20.43
C GLY A 261 -6.58 -1.17 -20.27
N GLY A 262 -5.96 -1.16 -19.09
CA GLY A 262 -4.73 -0.41 -18.79
C GLY A 262 -3.45 -0.88 -19.49
N GLY A 263 -3.47 -2.05 -20.15
CA GLY A 263 -2.27 -2.65 -20.78
C GLY A 263 -1.68 -1.86 -21.95
N GLY A 264 -2.31 -0.76 -22.37
CA GLY A 264 -1.84 0.12 -23.46
C GLY A 264 -1.04 1.35 -23.01
N SER A 265 -0.96 1.63 -21.71
CA SER A 265 -0.34 2.86 -21.20
C SER A 265 1.11 2.62 -20.78
N SER A 266 1.95 2.08 -21.67
CA SER A 266 3.39 1.93 -21.41
C SER A 266 4.02 3.31 -21.17
N GLY A 267 4.42 3.59 -19.93
CA GLY A 267 5.00 4.87 -19.56
C GLY A 267 5.02 5.05 -18.05
N CYS A 268 5.90 5.93 -17.59
CA CYS A 268 5.95 6.39 -16.21
C CYS A 268 6.25 7.89 -16.25
N THR A 269 5.87 8.59 -15.19
CA THR A 269 6.23 10.00 -15.02
C THR A 269 7.52 10.08 -14.23
N ASN A 270 8.45 10.92 -14.66
CA ASN A 270 9.52 11.35 -13.76
C ASN A 270 8.82 12.12 -12.63
N VAL A 271 8.81 11.51 -11.45
CA VAL A 271 8.33 12.09 -10.19
C VAL A 271 9.40 13.01 -9.64
#